data_AF-A0A956V1Q4-F1
#
_entry.id   AF-A0A956V1Q4-F1
#
_cell.length_a   1.000
_cell.length_b   1.000
_cell.length_c   1.000
_cell.angle_alpha   90.00
_cell.angle_beta   90.00
_cell.angle_gamma   90.00
#
_symmetry.space_group_name_H-M   'P 1'
#
loop_
_entity.id
_entity.type
_entity.pdbx_description
1 polymer ?
#
loop_
_entity_poly.entity_id
_entity_poly.type
_entity_poly.pdbx_seq_one_letter_code
_entity_poly.pdbx_strand_id
1 'polypeptide(L)'
;MKELSARAAYWFGESMTWMDAHWDEETGLFRTVDGSDHSVRNSIWYAFGLLYQGKEEKAYQTIHAVLQYQYDTPGTVYHGTFKRTPKEPDPPAHAKEWKDYDPNWREFICTVFLIMMREFELPETLKDKLWQSIDLATTGAYERNVSPAYTNISLMSAFLLDHAGKALGQARWRERAESLAQEIVRLYSENENFWEYNSPTYYGTDLYALTLWRDYGLTDTFRKPGRQMEAGLWRDIAQFYHADLRNLCGPYDRSYGMDLTKYLGLVGLYIALAVEPERAPLPDPKKPFGHDHDFMFAPLTYLLGTEIPGEALPHLQHFQGERQLERVIEPGRIATAYLSPKVMIGAETIHPSRLPNGHFHPLTLHWQVGTEIAWLRLLCDETVAVSVKGWTITLSCPGARNLRFEVSLPDLDAADINPGRWVFPGLEISLLEYEVNLAQEEHLWLQLEVPEGELILNVAEKST
;
A
#
# COMPACT_ATOMS: atom_id res chain seq x y z
N MET A 1 3.48 4.93 -25.22
CA MET A 1 2.75 3.81 -24.58
C MET A 1 2.97 2.47 -25.28
N LYS A 2 3.37 1.45 -24.50
CA LYS A 2 3.52 0.05 -24.97
C LYS A 2 2.15 -0.60 -25.18
N GLU A 3 2.09 -1.63 -26.03
CA GLU A 3 0.92 -2.50 -26.13
C GLU A 3 0.75 -3.30 -24.84
N LEU A 4 -0.48 -3.40 -24.34
CA LEU A 4 -0.78 -4.10 -23.09
C LEU A 4 -0.80 -5.61 -23.30
N SER A 5 -0.31 -6.36 -22.31
CA SER A 5 -0.58 -7.79 -22.24
C SER A 5 -2.09 -8.04 -22.09
N ALA A 6 -2.57 -9.22 -22.46
CA ALA A 6 -4.00 -9.56 -22.33
C ALA A 6 -4.51 -9.36 -20.89
N ARG A 7 -3.69 -9.69 -19.88
CA ARG A 7 -3.99 -9.50 -18.45
C ARG A 7 -4.08 -8.03 -18.07
N ALA A 8 -3.10 -7.22 -18.50
CA ALA A 8 -3.09 -5.79 -18.26
C ALA A 8 -4.29 -5.11 -18.94
N ALA A 9 -4.62 -5.50 -20.17
CA ALA A 9 -5.77 -4.99 -20.90
C ALA A 9 -7.10 -5.35 -20.23
N TYR A 10 -7.25 -6.58 -19.72
CA TYR A 10 -8.42 -7.00 -18.96
C TYR A 10 -8.65 -6.13 -17.72
N TRP A 11 -7.64 -6.04 -16.85
CA TRP A 11 -7.79 -5.30 -15.59
C TRP A 11 -7.86 -3.79 -15.80
N PHE A 12 -7.17 -3.26 -16.81
CA PHE A 12 -7.36 -1.89 -17.25
C PHE A 12 -8.82 -1.64 -17.64
N GLY A 13 -9.42 -2.50 -18.46
CA GLY A 13 -10.82 -2.41 -18.86
C GLY A 13 -11.80 -2.46 -17.68
N GLU A 14 -11.62 -3.40 -16.74
CA GLU A 14 -12.44 -3.48 -15.52
C GLU A 14 -12.33 -2.20 -14.69
N SER A 15 -11.11 -1.67 -14.49
CA SER A 15 -10.91 -0.43 -13.73
C SER A 15 -11.52 0.79 -14.40
N MET A 16 -11.39 0.93 -15.72
CA MET A 16 -12.00 2.04 -16.47
C MET A 16 -13.52 1.96 -16.43
N THR A 17 -14.10 0.76 -16.54
CA THR A 17 -15.55 0.56 -16.41
C THR A 17 -16.04 0.97 -15.02
N TRP A 18 -15.31 0.58 -13.97
CA TRP A 18 -15.63 0.94 -12.60
C TRP A 18 -15.53 2.46 -12.36
N MET A 19 -14.47 3.11 -12.86
CA MET A 19 -14.30 4.56 -12.71
C MET A 19 -15.30 5.38 -13.56
N ASP A 20 -15.66 4.90 -14.76
CA ASP A 20 -16.67 5.54 -15.62
C ASP A 20 -18.01 5.68 -14.89
N ALA A 21 -18.38 4.71 -14.04
CA ALA A 21 -19.62 4.73 -13.26
C ALA A 21 -19.65 5.78 -12.13
N HIS A 22 -18.50 6.30 -11.74
CA HIS A 22 -18.34 7.23 -10.61
C HIS A 22 -17.89 8.64 -11.06
N TRP A 23 -17.59 8.83 -12.33
CA TRP A 23 -17.20 10.15 -12.84
C TRP A 23 -18.42 11.07 -12.93
N ASP A 24 -18.28 12.27 -12.39
CA ASP A 24 -19.31 13.29 -12.39
C ASP A 24 -19.05 14.33 -13.48
N GLU A 25 -19.94 14.40 -14.47
CA GLU A 25 -19.79 15.30 -15.62
C GLU A 25 -19.89 16.77 -15.24
N GLU A 26 -20.65 17.13 -14.21
CA GLU A 26 -20.85 18.52 -13.81
C GLU A 26 -19.57 19.10 -13.19
N THR A 27 -18.90 18.31 -12.33
CA THR A 27 -17.69 18.75 -11.64
C THR A 27 -16.41 18.38 -12.41
N GLY A 28 -16.48 17.41 -13.31
CA GLY A 28 -15.31 16.81 -13.96
C GLY A 28 -14.47 15.93 -13.03
N LEU A 29 -14.93 15.65 -11.82
CA LEU A 29 -14.20 14.88 -10.80
C LEU A 29 -14.83 13.50 -10.57
N PHE A 30 -14.03 12.59 -10.04
CA PHE A 30 -14.50 11.32 -9.52
C PHE A 30 -15.27 11.52 -8.22
N ARG A 31 -16.52 11.04 -8.17
CA ARG A 31 -17.35 10.99 -6.97
C ARG A 31 -16.94 9.80 -6.11
N THR A 32 -16.78 10.02 -4.80
CA THR A 32 -16.50 8.94 -3.85
C THR A 32 -17.59 7.86 -3.92
N VAL A 33 -17.23 6.61 -3.62
CA VAL A 33 -18.15 5.46 -3.79
C VAL A 33 -19.39 5.59 -2.90
N ASP A 34 -19.25 6.16 -1.71
CA ASP A 34 -20.37 6.49 -0.81
C ASP A 34 -21.24 7.67 -1.31
N GLY A 35 -20.84 8.33 -2.39
CA GLY A 35 -21.52 9.48 -2.98
C GLY A 35 -21.43 10.77 -2.15
N SER A 36 -20.64 10.80 -1.08
CA SER A 36 -20.62 11.91 -0.13
C SER A 36 -19.84 13.12 -0.64
N ASP A 37 -18.84 12.93 -1.50
CA ASP A 37 -17.97 13.99 -2.01
C ASP A 37 -17.30 13.61 -3.35
N HIS A 38 -16.29 14.39 -3.76
CA HIS A 38 -15.41 14.09 -4.89
C HIS A 38 -13.95 14.03 -4.46
N SER A 39 -13.16 13.18 -5.11
CA SER A 39 -11.73 12.99 -4.82
C SER A 39 -10.86 13.75 -5.83
N VAL A 40 -10.14 14.78 -5.39
CA VAL A 40 -9.27 15.57 -6.30
C VAL A 40 -8.09 14.73 -6.77
N ARG A 41 -7.33 14.09 -5.87
CA ARG A 41 -6.19 13.25 -6.22
C ARG A 41 -6.59 12.10 -7.13
N ASN A 42 -7.58 11.29 -6.74
CA ASN A 42 -7.83 10.06 -7.49
C ASN A 42 -8.37 10.37 -8.91
N SER A 43 -9.02 11.52 -9.11
CA SER A 43 -9.45 11.99 -10.43
C SER A 43 -8.32 12.06 -11.45
N ILE A 44 -7.06 12.33 -11.02
CA ILE A 44 -5.95 12.41 -11.96
C ILE A 44 -5.56 11.06 -12.55
N TRP A 45 -5.71 9.97 -11.79
CA TRP A 45 -5.40 8.62 -12.24
C TRP A 45 -6.43 8.13 -13.25
N TYR A 46 -7.69 8.53 -13.08
CA TYR A 46 -8.73 8.31 -14.08
C TYR A 46 -8.46 9.09 -15.37
N ALA A 47 -8.07 10.36 -15.28
CA ALA A 47 -7.70 11.16 -16.45
C ALA A 47 -6.53 10.53 -17.24
N PHE A 48 -5.58 9.90 -16.56
CA PHE A 48 -4.49 9.15 -17.21
C PHE A 48 -5.03 8.00 -18.07
N GLY A 49 -5.97 7.22 -17.53
CA GLY A 49 -6.65 6.15 -18.29
C GLY A 49 -7.49 6.68 -19.45
N LEU A 50 -8.16 7.82 -19.29
CA LEU A 50 -8.92 8.47 -20.36
C LEU A 50 -8.05 8.91 -21.54
N LEU A 51 -6.86 9.47 -21.27
CA LEU A 51 -5.90 9.82 -22.33
C LEU A 51 -5.47 8.58 -23.12
N TYR A 52 -5.22 7.47 -22.44
CA TYR A 52 -4.89 6.21 -23.11
C TYR A 52 -6.04 5.69 -23.98
N GLN A 53 -7.29 5.88 -23.58
CA GLN A 53 -8.47 5.53 -24.37
C GLN A 53 -8.77 6.51 -25.52
N GLY A 54 -7.99 7.59 -25.67
CA GLY A 54 -8.25 8.66 -26.65
C GLY A 54 -9.47 9.54 -26.31
N LYS A 55 -9.93 9.52 -25.05
CA LYS A 55 -11.06 10.34 -24.57
C LYS A 55 -10.56 11.70 -24.06
N GLU A 56 -9.88 12.44 -24.94
CA GLU A 56 -9.13 13.66 -24.60
C GLU A 56 -10.01 14.75 -23.97
N GLU A 57 -11.20 15.03 -24.52
CA GLU A 57 -12.10 16.06 -24.00
C GLU A 57 -12.42 15.84 -22.52
N LYS A 58 -12.83 14.60 -22.18
CA LYS A 58 -13.13 14.19 -20.82
C LYS A 58 -11.90 14.23 -19.92
N ALA A 59 -10.74 13.79 -20.43
CA ALA A 59 -9.48 13.84 -19.69
C ALA A 59 -9.08 15.28 -19.35
N TYR A 60 -9.16 16.19 -20.32
CA TYR A 60 -8.79 17.59 -20.14
C TYR A 60 -9.75 18.30 -19.20
N GLN A 61 -11.05 17.99 -19.27
CA GLN A 61 -12.02 18.48 -18.28
C GLN A 61 -11.62 18.08 -16.87
N THR A 62 -11.29 16.80 -16.65
CA THR A 62 -10.87 16.32 -15.32
C THR A 62 -9.57 16.95 -14.86
N ILE A 63 -8.56 17.07 -15.74
CA ILE A 63 -7.29 17.73 -15.39
C ILE A 63 -7.54 19.20 -15.01
N HIS A 64 -8.37 19.92 -15.76
CA HIS A 64 -8.73 21.30 -15.42
C HIS A 64 -9.47 21.41 -14.09
N ALA A 65 -10.39 20.49 -13.79
CA ALA A 65 -11.06 20.46 -12.49
C ALA A 65 -10.07 20.25 -11.34
N VAL A 66 -9.15 19.29 -11.46
CA VAL A 66 -8.11 19.02 -10.44
C VAL A 66 -7.23 20.26 -10.17
N LEU A 67 -6.80 20.95 -11.23
CA LEU A 67 -5.95 22.14 -11.12
C LEU A 67 -6.60 23.29 -10.32
N GLN A 68 -7.94 23.38 -10.27
CA GLN A 68 -8.65 24.42 -9.50
C GLN A 68 -8.46 24.27 -7.98
N TYR A 69 -8.06 23.10 -7.52
CA TYR A 69 -7.98 22.75 -6.10
C TYR A 69 -6.55 22.75 -5.54
N GLN A 70 -5.58 23.27 -6.30
CA GLN A 70 -4.22 23.45 -5.81
C GLN A 70 -4.08 24.73 -4.98
N TYR A 71 -3.37 24.64 -3.85
CA TYR A 71 -3.07 25.79 -3.02
C TYR A 71 -1.89 26.59 -3.57
N ASP A 72 -2.15 27.79 -4.08
CA ASP A 72 -1.11 28.79 -4.36
C ASP A 72 -0.98 29.78 -3.20
N THR A 73 -0.37 29.31 -2.11
CA THR A 73 -0.20 30.09 -0.88
C THR A 73 1.26 30.15 -0.42
N PRO A 74 2.14 30.93 -1.09
CA PRO A 74 3.57 30.95 -0.79
C PRO A 74 3.88 31.19 0.69
N GLY A 75 4.82 30.42 1.24
CA GLY A 75 5.27 30.52 2.63
C GLY A 75 4.41 29.75 3.64
N THR A 76 3.30 29.12 3.24
CA THR A 76 2.55 28.21 4.10
C THR A 76 3.05 26.76 3.97
N VAL A 77 2.81 25.95 5.01
CA VAL A 77 3.16 24.52 5.02
C VAL A 77 2.38 23.67 4.02
N TYR A 78 1.27 24.21 3.49
CA TYR A 78 0.40 23.56 2.51
C TYR A 78 0.54 24.16 1.11
N HIS A 79 1.45 25.12 0.88
CA HIS A 79 1.72 25.67 -0.45
C HIS A 79 2.00 24.56 -1.47
N GLY A 80 1.35 24.59 -2.62
CA GLY A 80 1.56 23.67 -3.74
C GLY A 80 0.91 22.29 -3.59
N THR A 81 0.32 21.94 -2.44
CA THR A 81 -0.52 20.73 -2.35
C THR A 81 -1.94 21.01 -2.83
N PHE A 82 -2.80 20.02 -2.76
CA PHE A 82 -4.18 20.09 -3.24
C PHE A 82 -5.16 19.86 -2.10
N LYS A 83 -6.37 20.40 -2.24
CA LYS A 83 -7.49 19.99 -1.40
C LYS A 83 -7.76 18.51 -1.53
N ARG A 84 -8.15 17.88 -0.42
CA ARG A 84 -8.57 16.48 -0.41
C ARG A 84 -9.87 16.28 -1.19
N THR A 85 -10.82 17.14 -0.90
CA THR A 85 -12.11 17.19 -1.58
C THR A 85 -12.50 18.63 -1.87
N PRO A 86 -13.39 18.88 -2.85
CA PRO A 86 -13.90 20.23 -3.10
C PRO A 86 -14.53 20.90 -1.88
N LYS A 87 -15.14 20.12 -0.98
CA LYS A 87 -15.83 20.62 0.22
C LYS A 87 -14.88 20.88 1.40
N GLU A 88 -13.63 20.47 1.32
CA GLU A 88 -12.64 20.69 2.37
C GLU A 88 -12.44 22.21 2.61
N PRO A 89 -12.55 22.68 3.87
CA PRO A 89 -12.26 24.07 4.19
C PRO A 89 -10.78 24.38 3.98
N ASP A 90 -10.46 25.64 3.69
CA ASP A 90 -9.06 26.05 3.58
C ASP A 90 -8.33 25.86 4.93
N PRO A 91 -7.04 25.47 4.93
CA PRO A 91 -6.32 25.22 6.17
C PRO A 91 -6.17 26.51 6.99
N PRO A 92 -6.24 26.43 8.33
CA PRO A 92 -6.09 27.60 9.18
C PRO A 92 -4.65 28.13 9.18
N ALA A 93 -4.41 29.30 9.78
CA ALA A 93 -3.08 29.92 9.84
C ALA A 93 -1.99 29.02 10.46
N HIS A 94 -2.37 28.16 11.41
CA HIS A 94 -1.50 27.15 12.02
C HIS A 94 -1.93 25.73 11.62
N ALA A 95 -2.00 25.50 10.31
CA ALA A 95 -2.41 24.24 9.73
C ALA A 95 -1.55 23.06 10.21
N LYS A 96 -2.21 21.97 10.58
CA LYS A 96 -1.59 20.72 11.02
C LYS A 96 -1.61 19.70 9.89
N GLU A 97 -0.44 19.15 9.59
CA GLU A 97 -0.27 18.05 8.63
C GLU A 97 -1.21 16.89 8.98
N TRP A 98 -1.78 16.24 7.96
CA TRP A 98 -2.74 15.12 8.03
C TRP A 98 -4.13 15.46 8.56
N LYS A 99 -4.25 16.51 9.38
CA LYS A 99 -5.52 16.99 9.90
C LYS A 99 -6.16 18.00 8.98
N ASP A 100 -5.48 19.11 8.72
CA ASP A 100 -6.04 20.26 8.00
C ASP A 100 -5.70 20.24 6.50
N TYR A 101 -4.68 19.47 6.10
CA TYR A 101 -4.27 19.26 4.71
C TYR A 101 -3.47 17.96 4.60
N ASP A 102 -3.30 17.46 3.38
CA ASP A 102 -2.40 16.35 3.07
C ASP A 102 -1.27 16.84 2.14
N PRO A 103 -0.01 16.83 2.59
CA PRO A 103 1.10 17.26 1.76
C PRO A 103 1.45 16.26 0.65
N ASN A 104 1.12 14.98 0.76
CA ASN A 104 1.54 13.97 -0.21
C ASN A 104 0.83 14.10 -1.55
N TRP A 105 -0.28 14.84 -1.60
CA TRP A 105 -1.11 14.98 -2.79
C TRP A 105 -0.35 15.67 -3.92
N ARG A 106 0.60 16.57 -3.59
CA ARG A 106 1.50 17.18 -4.58
C ARG A 106 2.32 16.12 -5.31
N GLU A 107 2.91 15.13 -4.61
CA GLU A 107 3.70 14.07 -5.25
C GLU A 107 2.80 13.15 -6.08
N PHE A 108 1.67 12.70 -5.52
CA PHE A 108 0.73 11.81 -6.22
C PHE A 108 0.14 12.42 -7.50
N ILE A 109 -0.12 13.73 -7.52
CA ILE A 109 -0.74 14.40 -8.67
C ILE A 109 0.33 14.87 -9.67
N CYS A 110 1.37 15.56 -9.21
CA CYS A 110 2.32 16.20 -10.12
C CYS A 110 3.30 15.22 -10.77
N THR A 111 3.58 14.06 -10.14
CA THR A 111 4.31 12.99 -10.84
C THR A 111 3.50 12.45 -12.01
N VAL A 112 2.17 12.31 -11.87
CA VAL A 112 1.29 11.89 -12.96
C VAL A 112 1.25 12.92 -14.07
N PHE A 113 1.21 14.22 -13.76
CA PHE A 113 1.33 15.27 -14.79
C PHE A 113 2.61 15.15 -15.62
N LEU A 114 3.76 14.88 -14.98
CA LEU A 114 5.03 14.65 -15.68
C LEU A 114 4.93 13.46 -16.63
N ILE A 115 4.31 12.35 -16.20
CA ILE A 115 4.13 11.18 -17.05
C ILE A 115 3.11 11.45 -18.17
N MET A 116 2.03 12.18 -17.91
CA MET A 116 1.05 12.55 -18.95
C MET A 116 1.70 13.34 -20.08
N MET A 117 2.49 14.37 -19.74
CA MET A 117 3.24 15.18 -20.72
C MET A 117 4.31 14.37 -21.47
N ARG A 118 4.72 13.23 -20.93
CA ARG A 118 5.72 12.35 -21.54
C ARG A 118 5.11 11.32 -22.48
N GLU A 119 3.98 10.73 -22.10
CA GLU A 119 3.38 9.60 -22.80
C GLU A 119 2.31 10.01 -23.83
N PHE A 120 1.75 11.22 -23.70
CA PHE A 120 0.66 11.70 -24.56
C PHE A 120 1.00 13.05 -25.20
N GLU A 121 0.45 13.29 -26.39
CA GLU A 121 0.46 14.62 -26.99
C GLU A 121 -0.65 15.45 -26.35
N LEU A 122 -0.26 16.52 -25.66
CA LEU A 122 -1.20 17.42 -24.98
C LEU A 122 -1.15 18.80 -25.64
N PRO A 123 -2.25 19.57 -25.66
CA PRO A 123 -2.22 20.96 -26.09
C PRO A 123 -1.18 21.76 -25.29
N GLU A 124 -0.42 22.62 -25.96
CA GLU A 124 0.61 23.44 -25.29
C GLU A 124 0.02 24.29 -24.15
N THR A 125 -1.19 24.80 -24.32
CA THR A 125 -1.90 25.55 -23.27
C THR A 125 -2.21 24.72 -22.03
N LEU A 126 -2.38 23.40 -22.17
CA LEU A 126 -2.53 22.50 -21.04
C LEU A 126 -1.16 22.20 -20.41
N LYS A 127 -0.13 21.93 -21.22
CA LYS A 127 1.25 21.72 -20.74
C LYS A 127 1.73 22.90 -19.89
N ASP A 128 1.46 24.13 -20.31
CA ASP A 128 1.81 25.34 -19.55
C ASP A 128 1.16 25.36 -18.15
N LYS A 129 -0.13 25.02 -18.05
CA LYS A 129 -0.84 24.93 -16.76
C LYS A 129 -0.28 23.80 -15.88
N LEU A 130 0.07 22.66 -16.49
CA LEU A 130 0.69 21.55 -15.77
C LEU A 130 2.06 21.96 -15.21
N TRP A 131 2.89 22.66 -15.99
CA TRP A 131 4.18 23.17 -15.51
C TRP A 131 4.03 24.22 -14.40
N GLN A 132 3.04 25.11 -14.50
CA GLN A 132 2.73 26.04 -13.40
C GLN A 132 2.36 25.27 -12.13
N SER A 133 1.52 24.25 -12.24
CA SER A 133 1.13 23.41 -11.10
C SER A 133 2.31 22.66 -10.50
N ILE A 134 3.19 22.11 -11.35
CA ILE A 134 4.42 21.43 -10.95
C ILE A 134 5.39 22.38 -10.25
N ASP A 135 5.50 23.65 -10.68
CA ASP A 135 6.35 24.67 -10.04
C ASP A 135 5.91 24.93 -8.58
N LEU A 136 4.60 25.12 -8.36
CA LEU A 136 4.02 25.29 -7.02
C LEU A 136 4.27 24.06 -6.15
N ALA A 137 3.95 22.86 -6.68
CA ALA A 137 4.14 21.60 -5.97
C ALA A 137 5.60 21.35 -5.60
N THR A 138 6.52 21.61 -6.52
CA THR A 138 7.97 21.42 -6.31
C THR A 138 8.51 22.42 -5.30
N THR A 139 8.03 23.67 -5.33
CA THR A 139 8.36 24.66 -4.30
C THR A 139 7.93 24.16 -2.91
N GLY A 140 6.69 23.69 -2.77
CA GLY A 140 6.21 23.12 -1.51
C GLY A 140 6.95 21.86 -1.07
N ALA A 141 7.27 20.94 -2.00
CA ALA A 141 8.04 19.74 -1.73
C ALA A 141 9.47 20.05 -1.26
N TYR A 142 10.12 21.01 -1.91
CA TYR A 142 11.46 21.48 -1.55
C TYR A 142 11.50 22.04 -0.12
N GLU A 143 10.54 22.89 0.25
CA GLU A 143 10.45 23.47 1.60
C GLU A 143 10.07 22.43 2.66
N ARG A 144 9.16 21.50 2.35
CA ARG A 144 8.78 20.40 3.26
C ARG A 144 9.97 19.51 3.60
N ASN A 145 10.86 19.28 2.63
CA ASN A 145 12.05 18.46 2.77
C ASN A 145 11.76 17.11 3.44
N VAL A 146 10.98 16.28 2.76
CA VAL A 146 10.53 14.98 3.28
C VAL A 146 11.71 14.08 3.68
N SER A 147 11.52 13.29 4.74
CA SER A 147 12.52 12.32 5.18
C SER A 147 12.81 11.27 4.09
N PRO A 148 14.07 10.88 3.86
CA PRO A 148 14.42 9.78 2.96
C PRO A 148 13.78 8.45 3.37
N ALA A 149 13.52 8.25 4.66
CA ALA A 149 12.86 7.05 5.19
C ALA A 149 11.34 7.00 4.90
N TYR A 150 10.76 8.03 4.29
CA TYR A 150 9.34 8.08 3.92
C TYR A 150 9.05 7.43 2.54
N THR A 151 9.84 6.42 2.19
CA THR A 151 9.60 5.43 1.12
C THR A 151 9.01 6.02 -0.17
N ASN A 152 7.74 5.77 -0.49
CA ASN A 152 7.07 6.22 -1.71
C ASN A 152 7.10 7.74 -1.88
N ILE A 153 6.85 8.52 -0.82
CA ILE A 153 6.82 9.98 -0.92
C ILE A 153 8.22 10.51 -1.17
N SER A 154 9.25 9.96 -0.53
CA SER A 154 10.63 10.39 -0.76
C SER A 154 11.11 10.03 -2.17
N LEU A 155 10.77 8.84 -2.67
CA LEU A 155 11.02 8.42 -4.06
C LEU A 155 10.35 9.37 -5.07
N MET A 156 9.06 9.65 -4.90
CA MET A 156 8.31 10.55 -5.78
C MET A 156 8.79 12.00 -5.68
N SER A 157 9.15 12.47 -4.49
CA SER A 157 9.65 13.84 -4.27
C SER A 157 11.00 14.05 -4.94
N ALA A 158 11.94 13.10 -4.82
CA ALA A 158 13.22 13.15 -5.52
C ALA A 158 13.02 13.19 -7.05
N PHE A 159 12.11 12.37 -7.58
CA PHE A 159 11.76 12.38 -9.00
C PHE A 159 11.18 13.74 -9.45
N LEU A 160 10.20 14.27 -8.71
CA LEU A 160 9.57 15.55 -9.00
C LEU A 160 10.58 16.71 -9.01
N LEU A 161 11.43 16.78 -7.99
CA LEU A 161 12.46 17.80 -7.85
C LEU A 161 13.50 17.79 -8.98
N ASP A 162 13.95 16.61 -9.44
CA ASP A 162 14.94 16.53 -10.54
C ASP A 162 14.30 16.96 -11.88
N HIS A 163 13.08 16.50 -12.16
CA HIS A 163 12.37 16.84 -13.39
C HIS A 163 12.01 18.34 -13.47
N ALA A 164 11.38 18.87 -12.43
CA ALA A 164 11.05 20.29 -12.36
C ALA A 164 12.32 21.15 -12.33
N GLY A 165 13.35 20.73 -11.58
CA GLY A 165 14.64 21.40 -11.53
C GLY A 165 15.33 21.50 -12.88
N LYS A 166 15.25 20.45 -13.70
CA LYS A 166 15.79 20.47 -15.07
C LYS A 166 14.95 21.35 -16.00
N ALA A 167 13.63 21.19 -15.98
CA ALA A 167 12.74 21.90 -16.90
C ALA A 167 12.69 23.41 -16.63
N LEU A 168 12.75 23.81 -15.36
CA LEU A 168 12.60 25.20 -14.91
C LEU A 168 13.95 25.87 -14.57
N GLY A 169 15.07 25.18 -14.82
CA GLY A 169 16.42 25.73 -14.61
C GLY A 169 16.80 25.96 -13.15
N GLN A 170 16.20 25.23 -12.21
CA GLN A 170 16.41 25.38 -10.76
C GLN A 170 17.47 24.39 -10.25
N ALA A 171 18.75 24.81 -10.25
CA ALA A 171 19.87 23.98 -9.83
C ALA A 171 19.70 23.41 -8.40
N ARG A 172 19.21 24.23 -7.45
CA ARG A 172 18.96 23.82 -6.05
C ARG A 172 18.00 22.63 -5.92
N TRP A 173 17.02 22.51 -6.81
CA TRP A 173 16.06 21.40 -6.79
C TRP A 173 16.71 20.11 -7.26
N ARG A 174 17.55 20.20 -8.29
CA ARG A 174 18.32 19.05 -8.78
C ARG A 174 19.34 18.56 -7.75
N GLU A 175 20.03 19.49 -7.07
CA GLU A 175 20.95 19.16 -5.98
C GLU A 175 20.22 18.47 -4.82
N ARG A 176 19.03 18.96 -4.43
CA ARG A 176 18.19 18.31 -3.43
C ARG A 176 17.73 16.93 -3.86
N ALA A 177 17.30 16.79 -5.11
CA ALA A 177 16.82 15.53 -5.67
C ALA A 177 17.91 14.44 -5.64
N GLU A 178 19.11 14.79 -6.09
CA GLU A 178 20.26 13.88 -6.11
C GLU A 178 20.66 13.46 -4.69
N SER A 179 20.73 14.41 -3.75
CA SER A 179 21.05 14.12 -2.34
C SER A 179 20.00 13.21 -1.69
N LEU A 180 18.72 13.51 -1.89
CA LEU A 180 17.62 12.69 -1.40
C LEU A 180 17.65 11.28 -2.00
N ALA A 181 17.89 11.16 -3.31
CA ALA A 181 17.97 9.88 -3.99
C ALA A 181 19.13 9.02 -3.46
N GLN A 182 20.31 9.61 -3.26
CA GLN A 182 21.46 8.90 -2.69
C GLN A 182 21.19 8.40 -1.28
N GLU A 183 20.50 9.20 -0.45
CA GLU A 183 20.18 8.81 0.93
C GLU A 183 19.09 7.73 0.98
N ILE A 184 18.09 7.78 0.10
CA ILE A 184 17.10 6.68 -0.05
C ILE A 184 17.81 5.37 -0.39
N VAL A 185 18.72 5.41 -1.37
CA VAL A 185 19.48 4.22 -1.79
C VAL A 185 20.38 3.72 -0.67
N ARG A 186 21.00 4.62 0.09
CA ARG A 186 21.82 4.28 1.26
C ARG A 186 21.01 3.53 2.30
N LEU A 187 19.84 4.07 2.69
CA LEU A 187 18.95 3.45 3.67
C LEU A 187 18.42 2.09 3.20
N TYR A 188 17.97 2.01 1.94
CA TYR A 188 17.51 0.74 1.36
C TYR A 188 18.61 -0.32 1.39
N SER A 189 19.86 0.05 1.07
CA SER A 189 20.99 -0.88 1.00
C SER A 189 21.41 -1.44 2.36
N GLU A 190 20.91 -0.91 3.49
CA GLU A 190 21.21 -1.44 4.82
C GLU A 190 20.62 -2.84 5.01
N ASN A 191 19.38 -3.05 4.57
CA ASN A 191 18.64 -4.31 4.77
C ASN A 191 17.93 -4.84 3.50
N GLU A 192 18.10 -4.17 2.35
CA GLU A 192 17.41 -4.46 1.09
C GLU A 192 15.87 -4.43 1.19
N ASN A 193 15.34 -3.60 2.09
CA ASN A 193 13.90 -3.39 2.26
C ASN A 193 13.58 -1.95 2.66
N PHE A 194 12.31 -1.59 2.50
CA PHE A 194 11.78 -0.30 2.93
C PHE A 194 11.29 -0.37 4.38
N TRP A 195 11.43 0.74 5.11
CA TRP A 195 11.04 0.83 6.52
C TRP A 195 9.53 0.78 6.77
N GLU A 196 8.71 1.16 5.78
CA GLU A 196 7.26 0.90 5.77
C GLU A 196 7.05 -0.53 5.24
N TYR A 197 7.35 -1.48 6.11
CA TYR A 197 7.56 -2.86 5.72
C TYR A 197 6.24 -3.60 5.46
N ASN A 198 6.27 -4.45 4.44
CA ASN A 198 5.21 -5.40 4.05
C ASN A 198 3.78 -4.81 4.08
N SER A 199 3.65 -3.57 3.63
CA SER A 199 2.39 -2.83 3.63
C SER A 199 1.64 -3.04 2.32
N PRO A 200 0.49 -3.75 2.29
CA PRO A 200 -0.13 -4.15 1.02
C PRO A 200 -0.50 -2.99 0.09
N THR A 201 -0.96 -1.86 0.63
CA THR A 201 -1.20 -0.64 -0.16
C THR A 201 0.10 0.04 -0.55
N TYR A 202 1.04 0.22 0.38
CA TYR A 202 2.21 1.06 0.11
C TYR A 202 3.28 0.39 -0.74
N TYR A 203 3.38 -0.94 -0.72
CA TYR A 203 4.22 -1.67 -1.67
C TYR A 203 3.80 -1.41 -3.12
N GLY A 204 2.50 -1.27 -3.41
CA GLY A 204 2.06 -0.88 -4.75
C GLY A 204 2.41 0.58 -5.09
N THR A 205 2.40 1.49 -4.11
CA THR A 205 2.87 2.87 -4.30
C THR A 205 4.38 2.92 -4.51
N ASP A 206 5.15 2.13 -3.76
CA ASP A 206 6.61 2.03 -3.90
C ASP A 206 6.96 1.50 -5.31
N LEU A 207 6.26 0.46 -5.79
CA LEU A 207 6.41 -0.04 -7.17
C LEU A 207 6.11 1.03 -8.23
N TYR A 208 5.12 1.89 -8.00
CA TYR A 208 4.86 3.04 -8.89
C TYR A 208 6.04 4.01 -8.88
N ALA A 209 6.49 4.43 -7.70
CA ALA A 209 7.58 5.38 -7.57
C ALA A 209 8.90 4.83 -8.14
N LEU A 210 9.16 3.53 -7.97
CA LEU A 210 10.31 2.84 -8.57
C LEU A 210 10.19 2.72 -10.09
N THR A 211 8.98 2.55 -10.62
CA THR A 211 8.72 2.63 -12.07
C THR A 211 9.05 4.02 -12.61
N LEU A 212 8.70 5.10 -11.89
CA LEU A 212 9.11 6.46 -12.25
C LEU A 212 10.64 6.58 -12.37
N TRP A 213 11.37 6.03 -11.40
CA TRP A 213 12.84 6.06 -11.42
C TRP A 213 13.41 5.22 -12.55
N ARG A 214 12.94 3.98 -12.73
CA ARG A 214 13.40 3.02 -13.73
C ARG A 214 13.28 3.56 -15.14
N ASP A 215 12.08 4.02 -15.51
CA ASP A 215 11.72 4.33 -16.89
C ASP A 215 11.90 5.81 -17.21
N TYR A 216 11.62 6.68 -16.25
CA TYR A 216 11.53 8.13 -16.46
C TYR A 216 12.61 8.94 -15.73
N GLY A 217 13.43 8.32 -14.88
CA GLY A 217 14.54 9.01 -14.20
C GLY A 217 15.48 9.66 -15.22
N LEU A 218 15.97 10.89 -14.97
CA LEU A 218 16.75 11.62 -15.98
C LEU A 218 18.19 11.12 -16.09
N THR A 219 18.73 10.52 -15.03
CA THR A 219 20.12 10.08 -14.90
C THR A 219 20.21 8.61 -14.48
N ASP A 220 21.41 8.04 -14.57
CA ASP A 220 21.70 6.70 -14.05
C ASP A 220 21.61 6.61 -12.52
N THR A 221 21.73 7.74 -11.79
CA THR A 221 21.50 7.80 -10.33
C THR A 221 20.08 7.38 -9.98
N PHE A 222 19.10 7.66 -10.84
CA PHE A 222 17.71 7.22 -10.63
C PHE A 222 17.46 5.86 -11.27
N ARG A 223 17.82 5.68 -12.55
CA ARG A 223 17.42 4.50 -13.32
C ARG A 223 18.02 3.19 -12.80
N LYS A 224 19.29 3.18 -12.36
CA LYS A 224 19.94 1.95 -11.88
C LYS A 224 19.38 1.52 -10.52
N PRO A 225 19.32 2.38 -9.50
CA PRO A 225 18.71 2.02 -8.23
C PRO A 225 17.21 1.73 -8.36
N GLY A 226 16.47 2.45 -9.23
CA GLY A 226 15.06 2.14 -9.51
C GLY A 226 14.85 0.67 -9.90
N ARG A 227 15.63 0.16 -10.88
CA ARG A 227 15.61 -1.27 -11.26
C ARG A 227 16.00 -2.20 -10.12
N GLN A 228 17.07 -1.86 -9.40
CA GLN A 228 17.62 -2.72 -8.34
C GLN A 228 16.64 -2.85 -7.16
N MET A 229 16.11 -1.73 -6.68
CA MET A 229 15.15 -1.69 -5.57
C MET A 229 13.80 -2.31 -5.97
N GLU A 230 13.34 -2.12 -7.21
CA GLU A 230 12.12 -2.80 -7.69
C GLU A 230 12.28 -4.31 -7.71
N ALA A 231 13.41 -4.80 -8.22
CA ALA A 231 13.72 -6.22 -8.22
C ALA A 231 13.83 -6.79 -6.79
N GLY A 232 14.45 -6.05 -5.86
CA GLY A 232 14.53 -6.46 -4.45
C GLY A 232 13.17 -6.49 -3.77
N LEU A 233 12.34 -5.47 -3.96
CA LEU A 233 10.97 -5.44 -3.45
C LEU A 233 10.14 -6.62 -3.99
N TRP A 234 10.25 -6.94 -5.29
CA TRP A 234 9.57 -8.11 -5.86
C TRP A 234 10.02 -9.44 -5.28
N ARG A 235 11.32 -9.60 -5.01
CA ARG A 235 11.81 -10.81 -4.34
C ARG A 235 11.18 -10.95 -2.97
N ASP A 236 11.06 -9.86 -2.22
CA ASP A 236 10.48 -9.91 -0.89
C ASP A 236 8.97 -10.18 -0.94
N ILE A 237 8.22 -9.48 -1.80
CA ILE A 237 6.79 -9.76 -2.08
C ILE A 237 6.59 -11.23 -2.43
N ALA A 238 7.38 -11.77 -3.36
CA ALA A 238 7.29 -13.17 -3.78
C ALA A 238 7.52 -14.16 -2.63
N GLN A 239 8.44 -13.88 -1.72
CA GLN A 239 8.66 -14.74 -0.56
C GLN A 239 7.48 -14.69 0.41
N PHE A 240 6.91 -13.52 0.69
CA PHE A 240 5.78 -13.39 1.63
C PHE A 240 4.41 -13.72 1.03
N TYR A 241 4.27 -13.78 -0.30
CA TYR A 241 2.99 -14.04 -0.95
C TYR A 241 2.60 -15.53 -0.99
N HIS A 242 1.37 -15.83 -0.60
CA HIS A 242 0.80 -17.17 -0.70
C HIS A 242 -0.19 -17.27 -1.87
N ALA A 243 0.27 -17.66 -3.05
CA ALA A 243 -0.54 -17.65 -4.27
C ALA A 243 -1.85 -18.45 -4.19
N ASP A 244 -1.89 -19.56 -3.46
CA ASP A 244 -3.12 -20.37 -3.37
C ASP A 244 -4.14 -19.80 -2.38
N LEU A 245 -3.70 -19.02 -1.37
CA LEU A 245 -4.56 -18.21 -0.52
C LEU A 245 -4.80 -16.82 -1.13
N ARG A 246 -4.15 -16.50 -2.25
CA ARG A 246 -4.18 -15.20 -2.92
C ARG A 246 -4.00 -14.03 -1.95
N ASN A 247 -3.05 -14.16 -1.03
CA ASN A 247 -2.87 -13.16 0.00
C ASN A 247 -1.40 -13.02 0.43
N LEU A 248 -1.02 -11.85 0.93
CA LEU A 248 0.31 -11.58 1.47
C LEU A 248 0.38 -12.11 2.91
N CYS A 249 1.44 -12.78 3.31
CA CYS A 249 1.65 -13.10 4.72
C CYS A 249 2.14 -11.84 5.43
N GLY A 250 1.63 -11.54 6.63
CA GLY A 250 2.14 -10.43 7.44
C GLY A 250 3.56 -10.68 7.98
N PRO A 251 4.05 -9.84 8.89
CA PRO A 251 3.36 -8.71 9.55
C PRO A 251 3.09 -7.54 8.60
N TYR A 252 2.27 -6.56 9.00
CA TYR A 252 1.99 -5.38 8.16
C TYR A 252 2.26 -4.07 8.91
N ASP A 253 3.13 -3.20 8.37
CA ASP A 253 3.29 -1.85 8.92
C ASP A 253 2.03 -1.00 8.72
N ARG A 254 1.41 -1.14 7.54
CA ARG A 254 0.13 -0.52 7.21
C ARG A 254 -0.71 -1.42 6.32
N SER A 255 -1.83 -1.89 6.86
CA SER A 255 -2.89 -2.54 6.09
C SER A 255 -4.29 -2.07 6.52
N TYR A 256 -5.16 -1.88 5.52
CA TYR A 256 -6.56 -1.49 5.67
C TYR A 256 -7.52 -2.68 5.68
N GLY A 257 -7.00 -3.90 5.50
CA GLY A 257 -7.73 -5.14 5.58
C GLY A 257 -6.79 -6.33 5.75
N MET A 258 -7.37 -7.53 5.84
CA MET A 258 -6.61 -8.77 6.05
C MET A 258 -6.66 -9.71 4.84
N ASP A 259 -7.75 -9.69 4.07
CA ASP A 259 -7.96 -10.57 2.91
C ASP A 259 -7.98 -9.77 1.60
N LEU A 260 -6.89 -9.84 0.81
CA LEU A 260 -6.76 -9.15 -0.48
C LEU A 260 -7.84 -9.55 -1.51
N THR A 261 -8.63 -10.60 -1.26
CA THR A 261 -9.79 -10.97 -2.09
C THR A 261 -11.10 -10.26 -1.68
N LYS A 262 -11.07 -9.48 -0.59
CA LYS A 262 -12.24 -8.75 -0.01
C LYS A 262 -11.97 -7.25 0.17
N TYR A 263 -10.71 -6.83 0.28
CA TYR A 263 -10.30 -5.44 0.23
C TYR A 263 -9.19 -5.24 -0.79
N LEU A 264 -9.02 -4.01 -1.26
CA LEU A 264 -7.98 -3.69 -2.20
C LEU A 264 -6.72 -3.16 -1.50
N GLY A 265 -5.61 -3.88 -1.68
CA GLY A 265 -4.26 -3.35 -1.49
C GLY A 265 -3.56 -3.20 -2.84
N LEU A 266 -2.89 -2.08 -3.09
CA LEU A 266 -2.28 -1.79 -4.39
C LEU A 266 -1.30 -2.86 -4.88
N VAL A 267 -0.61 -3.59 -3.99
CA VAL A 267 0.25 -4.73 -4.38
C VAL A 267 -0.53 -5.77 -5.18
N GLY A 268 -1.82 -5.95 -4.90
CA GLY A 268 -2.68 -6.88 -5.63
C GLY A 268 -2.87 -6.49 -7.11
N LEU A 269 -2.90 -5.19 -7.42
CA LEU A 269 -2.95 -4.71 -8.81
C LEU A 269 -1.69 -5.15 -9.56
N TYR A 270 -0.52 -5.07 -8.93
CA TYR A 270 0.72 -5.50 -9.56
C TYR A 270 0.83 -7.01 -9.69
N ILE A 271 0.39 -7.78 -8.69
CA ILE A 271 0.34 -9.25 -8.78
C ILE A 271 -0.60 -9.68 -9.92
N ALA A 272 -1.69 -8.95 -10.18
CA ALA A 272 -2.61 -9.20 -11.27
C ALA A 272 -1.97 -9.11 -12.68
N LEU A 273 -0.80 -8.47 -12.82
CA LEU A 273 -0.01 -8.51 -14.06
C LEU A 273 0.69 -9.85 -14.29
N ALA A 274 0.94 -10.61 -13.21
CA ALA A 274 1.71 -11.86 -13.22
C ALA A 274 0.84 -13.12 -13.38
N VAL A 275 -0.47 -13.02 -13.13
CA VAL A 275 -1.39 -14.16 -13.01
C VAL A 275 -2.66 -13.97 -13.82
N GLU A 276 -3.35 -15.07 -14.14
CA GLU A 276 -4.68 -15.01 -14.76
C GLU A 276 -5.70 -14.32 -13.83
N PRO A 277 -6.74 -13.66 -14.36
CA PRO A 277 -7.68 -12.87 -13.56
C PRO A 277 -8.28 -13.61 -12.36
N GLU A 278 -8.61 -14.88 -12.48
CA GLU A 278 -9.23 -15.68 -11.42
C GLU A 278 -8.28 -15.92 -10.23
N ARG A 279 -6.98 -15.77 -10.45
CA ARG A 279 -5.92 -15.95 -9.45
C ARG A 279 -5.42 -14.64 -8.88
N ALA A 280 -5.82 -13.50 -9.41
CA ALA A 280 -5.42 -12.21 -8.89
C ALA A 280 -5.90 -12.06 -7.43
N PRO A 281 -5.07 -11.55 -6.52
CA PRO A 281 -5.47 -11.22 -5.15
C PRO A 281 -6.20 -9.88 -5.15
N LEU A 282 -7.35 -9.85 -5.82
CA LEU A 282 -8.18 -8.68 -5.99
C LEU A 282 -9.63 -9.03 -5.62
N PRO A 283 -10.37 -8.09 -5.03
CA PRO A 283 -11.81 -8.24 -4.88
C PRO A 283 -12.52 -8.24 -6.24
N ASP A 284 -13.72 -8.81 -6.27
CA ASP A 284 -14.62 -8.70 -7.43
C ASP A 284 -15.09 -7.25 -7.59
N PRO A 285 -14.67 -6.52 -8.64
CA PRO A 285 -15.00 -5.10 -8.79
C PRO A 285 -16.49 -4.84 -9.03
N LYS A 286 -17.30 -5.89 -9.24
CA LYS A 286 -18.76 -5.81 -9.40
C LYS A 286 -19.51 -5.84 -8.07
N LYS A 287 -18.82 -6.03 -6.95
CA LYS A 287 -19.39 -6.04 -5.60
C LYS A 287 -18.76 -4.91 -4.79
N PRO A 288 -19.37 -4.47 -3.67
CA PRO A 288 -18.67 -3.62 -2.71
C PRO A 288 -17.45 -4.34 -2.13
N PHE A 289 -16.35 -3.62 -1.95
CA PHE A 289 -15.13 -4.13 -1.31
C PHE A 289 -14.44 -3.03 -0.50
N GLY A 290 -13.62 -3.44 0.47
CA GLY A 290 -12.91 -2.51 1.34
C GLY A 290 -11.83 -1.73 0.58
N HIS A 291 -11.63 -0.47 0.97
CA HIS A 291 -10.57 0.38 0.42
C HIS A 291 -10.66 0.58 -1.11
N ASP A 292 -11.89 0.71 -1.61
CA ASP A 292 -12.24 0.72 -3.03
C ASP A 292 -11.54 1.76 -3.91
N HIS A 293 -11.31 2.96 -3.37
CA HIS A 293 -10.71 4.07 -4.08
C HIS A 293 -9.29 3.80 -4.59
N ASP A 294 -8.58 2.82 -4.01
CA ASP A 294 -7.29 2.35 -4.51
C ASP A 294 -7.41 1.72 -5.91
N PHE A 295 -8.61 1.31 -6.35
CA PHE A 295 -8.80 0.72 -7.67
C PHE A 295 -8.57 1.75 -8.77
N MET A 296 -8.67 3.03 -8.44
CA MET A 296 -8.33 4.13 -9.33
C MET A 296 -6.85 4.21 -9.66
N PHE A 297 -5.98 3.51 -8.93
CA PHE A 297 -4.55 3.44 -9.22
C PHE A 297 -4.25 2.51 -10.42
N ALA A 298 -5.19 1.63 -10.77
CA ALA A 298 -5.06 0.63 -11.82
C ALA A 298 -4.57 1.14 -13.18
N PRO A 299 -5.05 2.28 -13.72
CA PRO A 299 -4.53 2.83 -14.97
C PRO A 299 -3.02 3.07 -14.92
N LEU A 300 -2.50 3.62 -13.83
CA LEU A 300 -1.07 3.84 -13.68
C LEU A 300 -0.33 2.49 -13.66
N THR A 301 -0.78 1.55 -12.82
CA THR A 301 -0.17 0.23 -12.69
C THR A 301 -0.11 -0.53 -14.02
N TYR A 302 -1.23 -0.63 -14.73
CA TYR A 302 -1.32 -1.50 -15.91
C TYR A 302 -0.69 -0.89 -17.14
N LEU A 303 -0.72 0.44 -17.27
CA LEU A 303 -0.15 1.13 -18.42
C LEU A 303 1.38 1.32 -18.30
N LEU A 304 1.88 1.53 -17.08
CA LEU A 304 3.32 1.67 -16.83
C LEU A 304 4.01 0.32 -16.60
N GLY A 305 3.27 -0.66 -16.08
CA GLY A 305 3.77 -2.01 -15.83
C GLY A 305 4.85 -2.05 -14.75
N THR A 306 5.53 -3.19 -14.67
CA THR A 306 6.55 -3.47 -13.66
C THR A 306 7.55 -4.52 -14.18
N GLU A 307 8.74 -4.62 -13.58
CA GLU A 307 9.76 -5.61 -13.94
C GLU A 307 9.91 -6.65 -12.83
N ILE A 308 9.12 -7.73 -12.93
CA ILE A 308 9.18 -8.87 -11.99
C ILE A 308 10.38 -9.76 -12.36
N PRO A 309 11.33 -10.02 -11.44
CA PRO A 309 12.42 -10.95 -11.68
C PRO A 309 11.92 -12.36 -12.01
N GLY A 310 12.61 -13.06 -12.90
CA GLY A 310 12.21 -14.39 -13.36
C GLY A 310 12.13 -15.42 -12.23
N GLU A 311 12.95 -15.27 -11.20
CA GLU A 311 12.93 -16.10 -9.98
C GLU A 311 11.77 -15.80 -9.04
N ALA A 312 11.20 -14.58 -9.08
CA ALA A 312 10.08 -14.18 -8.23
C ALA A 312 8.74 -14.62 -8.83
N LEU A 313 8.64 -14.65 -10.17
CA LEU A 313 7.39 -14.92 -10.88
C LEU A 313 6.70 -16.25 -10.50
N PRO A 314 7.41 -17.40 -10.35
CA PRO A 314 6.77 -18.66 -9.96
C PRO A 314 6.03 -18.59 -8.62
N HIS A 315 6.54 -17.82 -7.66
CA HIS A 315 5.91 -17.65 -6.35
C HIS A 315 4.58 -16.87 -6.41
N LEU A 316 4.46 -15.93 -7.36
CA LEU A 316 3.22 -15.21 -7.60
C LEU A 316 2.19 -16.11 -8.30
N GLN A 317 2.68 -16.98 -9.17
CA GLN A 317 1.82 -17.86 -9.95
C GLN A 317 1.35 -19.08 -9.19
N HIS A 318 2.15 -19.67 -8.30
CA HIS A 318 1.77 -20.87 -7.54
C HIS A 318 2.49 -20.91 -6.19
N PHE A 319 1.87 -21.52 -5.19
CA PHE A 319 2.55 -21.76 -3.92
C PHE A 319 3.75 -22.70 -4.13
N GLN A 320 4.95 -22.23 -3.77
CA GLN A 320 6.21 -22.96 -4.01
C GLN A 320 6.62 -23.88 -2.85
N GLY A 321 5.70 -24.19 -1.94
CA GLY A 321 5.95 -25.04 -0.79
C GLY A 321 6.20 -24.29 0.51
N GLU A 322 6.30 -25.08 1.58
CA GLU A 322 6.47 -24.62 2.95
C GLU A 322 7.78 -23.84 3.12
N ARG A 323 7.74 -22.73 3.88
CA ARG A 323 8.92 -21.90 4.12
C ARG A 323 8.83 -21.10 5.42
N GLN A 324 9.99 -20.97 6.06
CA GLN A 324 10.25 -20.06 7.17
C GLN A 324 11.04 -18.86 6.63
N LEU A 325 10.63 -17.65 7.02
CA LEU A 325 11.25 -16.40 6.63
C LEU A 325 11.64 -15.60 7.87
N GLU A 326 12.72 -14.84 7.73
CA GLU A 326 13.19 -13.84 8.67
C GLU A 326 13.76 -12.66 7.87
N ARG A 327 13.39 -11.43 8.26
CA ARG A 327 13.86 -10.19 7.66
C ARG A 327 14.14 -9.16 8.73
N VAL A 328 15.32 -8.57 8.71
CA VAL A 328 15.64 -7.40 9.53
C VAL A 328 15.08 -6.17 8.82
N ILE A 329 14.12 -5.48 9.41
CA ILE A 329 13.53 -4.25 8.84
C ILE A 329 14.44 -3.07 9.16
N GLU A 330 14.71 -2.89 10.45
CA GLU A 330 15.60 -1.88 11.02
C GLU A 330 16.08 -2.39 12.41
N PRO A 331 17.08 -1.75 13.04
CA PRO A 331 17.55 -2.19 14.36
C PRO A 331 16.40 -2.32 15.37
N GLY A 332 16.22 -3.53 15.92
CA GLY A 332 15.15 -3.83 16.88
C GLY A 332 13.81 -4.26 16.27
N ARG A 333 13.68 -4.27 14.94
CA ARG A 333 12.49 -4.76 14.22
C ARG A 333 12.86 -5.87 13.25
N ILE A 334 12.34 -7.07 13.53
CA ILE A 334 12.56 -8.27 12.73
C ILE A 334 11.18 -8.83 12.38
N ALA A 335 10.90 -8.97 11.09
CA ALA A 335 9.75 -9.72 10.61
C ALA A 335 10.11 -11.20 10.51
N THR A 336 9.23 -12.06 11.02
CA THR A 336 9.30 -13.51 10.89
C THR A 336 8.01 -14.01 10.29
N ALA A 337 8.09 -15.01 9.42
CA ALA A 337 6.91 -15.61 8.84
C ALA A 337 7.08 -17.09 8.60
N TYR A 338 5.97 -17.81 8.65
CA TYR A 338 5.88 -19.21 8.31
C TYR A 338 4.69 -19.45 7.39
N LEU A 339 4.94 -20.06 6.25
CA LEU A 339 3.92 -20.38 5.26
C LEU A 339 3.93 -21.88 5.02
N SER A 340 2.75 -22.48 5.08
CA SER A 340 2.45 -23.89 4.80
C SER A 340 1.32 -23.96 3.75
N PRO A 341 0.95 -25.12 3.19
CA PRO A 341 -0.01 -25.19 2.09
C PRO A 341 -1.38 -24.53 2.34
N LYS A 342 -1.82 -24.44 3.60
CA LYS A 342 -3.14 -23.91 3.97
C LYS A 342 -3.11 -22.82 5.03
N VAL A 343 -1.93 -22.50 5.58
CA VAL A 343 -1.78 -21.55 6.68
C VAL A 343 -0.57 -20.66 6.44
N MET A 344 -0.73 -19.37 6.69
CA MET A 344 0.39 -18.42 6.77
C MET A 344 0.32 -17.61 8.06
N ILE A 345 1.46 -17.49 8.73
CA ILE A 345 1.63 -16.82 10.01
C ILE A 345 2.75 -15.81 9.86
N GLY A 346 2.49 -14.55 10.22
CA GLY A 346 3.45 -13.47 10.07
C GLY A 346 3.50 -12.61 11.31
N ALA A 347 4.69 -12.26 11.79
CA ALA A 347 4.87 -11.47 12.99
C ALA A 347 6.08 -10.52 12.95
N GLU A 348 5.98 -9.42 13.69
CA GLU A 348 7.12 -8.59 14.09
C GLU A 348 6.97 -8.06 15.52
N THR A 349 8.10 -7.62 16.07
CA THR A 349 8.15 -6.85 17.31
C THR A 349 7.49 -5.47 17.17
N ILE A 350 6.57 -5.15 18.08
CA ILE A 350 5.99 -3.81 18.23
C ILE A 350 7.02 -2.88 18.85
N HIS A 351 7.71 -2.10 18.02
CA HIS A 351 8.76 -1.19 18.50
C HIS A 351 8.17 0.14 19.00
N PRO A 352 8.68 0.75 20.10
CA PRO A 352 8.16 2.02 20.63
C PRO A 352 8.13 3.20 19.64
N SER A 353 8.97 3.17 18.59
CA SER A 353 8.96 4.20 17.53
C SER A 353 7.80 4.06 16.53
N ARG A 354 7.07 2.94 16.58
CA ARG A 354 5.96 2.57 15.70
C ARG A 354 4.77 2.13 16.57
N LEU A 355 4.24 3.07 17.35
CA LEU A 355 3.02 2.79 18.11
C LEU A 355 1.86 2.52 17.13
N PRO A 356 1.07 1.46 17.36
CA PRO A 356 -0.02 1.08 16.47
C PRO A 356 -1.03 2.20 16.32
N ASN A 357 -1.56 2.35 15.10
CA ASN A 357 -2.56 3.36 14.77
C ASN A 357 -3.78 2.74 14.05
N GLY A 358 -4.13 1.50 14.43
CA GLY A 358 -5.22 0.72 13.84
C GLY A 358 -4.89 0.05 12.50
N HIS A 359 -3.81 0.44 11.83
CA HIS A 359 -3.38 -0.16 10.57
C HIS A 359 -2.12 -1.03 10.68
N PHE A 360 -1.46 -1.00 11.84
CA PHE A 360 -0.27 -1.79 12.14
C PHE A 360 -0.69 -3.14 12.69
N HIS A 361 -0.26 -4.23 12.04
CA HIS A 361 -0.65 -5.60 12.38
C HIS A 361 0.61 -6.44 12.67
N PRO A 362 1.07 -6.47 13.94
CA PRO A 362 2.32 -7.12 14.33
C PRO A 362 2.23 -8.64 14.41
N LEU A 363 1.02 -9.19 14.40
CA LEU A 363 0.78 -10.62 14.24
C LEU A 363 -0.43 -10.80 13.34
N THR A 364 -0.26 -11.64 12.33
CA THR A 364 -1.31 -12.05 11.40
C THR A 364 -1.25 -13.55 11.22
N LEU A 365 -2.42 -14.16 11.05
CA LEU A 365 -2.60 -15.58 10.79
C LEU A 365 -3.72 -15.69 9.78
N HIS A 366 -3.51 -16.39 8.68
CA HIS A 366 -4.54 -16.66 7.68
C HIS A 366 -4.57 -18.15 7.39
N TRP A 367 -5.75 -18.71 7.21
CA TRP A 367 -5.89 -20.11 6.84
C TRP A 367 -7.11 -20.38 5.97
N GLN A 368 -7.05 -21.48 5.23
CA GLN A 368 -8.12 -21.90 4.34
C GLN A 368 -9.28 -22.55 5.12
N VAL A 369 -10.50 -22.08 4.89
CA VAL A 369 -11.75 -22.70 5.38
C VAL A 369 -12.68 -22.94 4.19
N GLY A 370 -12.67 -24.18 3.66
CA GLY A 370 -13.35 -24.49 2.41
C GLY A 370 -12.76 -23.67 1.24
N THR A 371 -13.58 -22.81 0.63
CA THR A 371 -13.15 -21.89 -0.44
C THR A 371 -12.86 -20.47 0.05
N GLU A 372 -13.12 -20.18 1.32
CA GLU A 372 -12.91 -18.88 1.95
C GLU A 372 -11.60 -18.86 2.75
N ILE A 373 -11.19 -17.66 3.16
CA ILE A 373 -10.02 -17.42 4.00
C ILE A 373 -10.51 -16.92 5.33
N ALA A 374 -10.13 -17.61 6.40
CA ALA A 374 -10.25 -17.11 7.76
C ALA A 374 -8.95 -16.43 8.17
N TRP A 375 -9.03 -15.49 9.11
CA TRP A 375 -7.85 -14.80 9.61
C TRP A 375 -7.97 -14.40 11.07
N LEU A 376 -6.81 -14.22 11.71
CA LEU A 376 -6.64 -13.71 13.05
C LEU A 376 -5.56 -12.64 13.03
N ARG A 377 -5.77 -11.53 13.77
CA ARG A 377 -4.75 -10.50 13.98
C ARG A 377 -4.64 -10.09 15.44
N LEU A 378 -3.45 -9.70 15.86
CA LEU A 378 -3.21 -9.05 17.15
C LEU A 378 -3.42 -7.54 17.04
N LEU A 379 -4.20 -6.99 17.95
CA LEU A 379 -4.34 -5.56 18.19
C LEU A 379 -3.80 -5.30 19.60
N CYS A 380 -2.68 -4.56 19.68
CA CYS A 380 -2.04 -4.26 20.95
C CYS A 380 -1.31 -2.93 20.86
N ASP A 381 -1.77 -1.92 21.61
CA ASP A 381 -1.21 -0.56 21.63
C ASP A 381 0.06 -0.44 22.49
N GLU A 382 0.58 -1.57 22.97
CA GLU A 382 1.73 -1.65 23.85
C GLU A 382 2.87 -2.42 23.18
N THR A 383 4.11 -2.18 23.62
CA THR A 383 5.27 -2.95 23.16
C THR A 383 5.13 -4.42 23.55
N VAL A 384 5.13 -5.28 22.55
CA VAL A 384 5.18 -6.75 22.62
C VAL A 384 6.12 -7.22 21.52
N ALA A 385 7.11 -8.06 21.86
CA ALA A 385 7.92 -8.72 20.85
C ALA A 385 7.18 -9.96 20.36
N VAL A 386 6.95 -10.07 19.05
CA VAL A 386 6.24 -11.22 18.46
C VAL A 386 7.14 -11.86 17.43
N SER A 387 7.26 -13.18 17.50
CA SER A 387 8.00 -13.97 16.52
C SER A 387 7.30 -15.28 16.18
N VAL A 388 7.60 -15.81 14.99
CA VAL A 388 7.06 -17.06 14.47
C VAL A 388 8.20 -18.00 14.10
N LYS A 389 8.13 -19.24 14.59
CA LYS A 389 9.02 -20.33 14.18
C LYS A 389 8.21 -21.59 13.91
N GLY A 390 8.04 -21.92 12.64
CA GLY A 390 7.15 -22.99 12.23
C GLY A 390 5.72 -22.71 12.71
N TRP A 391 5.14 -23.69 13.38
CA TRP A 391 3.79 -23.64 13.95
C TRP A 391 3.68 -22.94 15.31
N THR A 392 4.78 -22.37 15.82
CA THR A 392 4.81 -21.73 17.14
C THR A 392 4.93 -20.21 17.00
N ILE A 393 4.03 -19.49 17.67
CA ILE A 393 4.06 -18.04 17.84
C ILE A 393 4.51 -17.76 19.28
N THR A 394 5.51 -16.90 19.45
CA THR A 394 5.99 -16.45 20.76
C THR A 394 5.75 -14.96 20.91
N LEU A 395 5.05 -14.57 21.97
CA LEU A 395 4.81 -13.19 22.37
C LEU A 395 5.55 -12.91 23.68
N SER A 396 6.58 -12.08 23.66
CA SER A 396 7.30 -11.66 24.86
C SER A 396 6.77 -10.31 25.34
N CYS A 397 6.15 -10.33 26.51
CA CYS A 397 5.52 -9.18 27.15
C CYS A 397 6.46 -8.62 28.24
N PRO A 398 6.99 -7.39 28.11
CA PRO A 398 7.91 -6.82 29.09
C PRO A 398 7.22 -6.34 30.38
N GLY A 399 5.92 -6.61 30.52
CA GLY A 399 5.09 -6.34 31.68
C GLY A 399 3.74 -7.02 31.48
N ALA A 400 2.81 -6.86 32.43
CA ALA A 400 1.44 -7.32 32.20
C ALA A 400 0.82 -6.62 30.99
N ARG A 401 0.16 -7.36 30.12
CA ARG A 401 -0.43 -6.88 28.86
C ARG A 401 -1.87 -7.36 28.73
N ASN A 402 -2.68 -6.50 28.13
CA ASN A 402 -4.00 -6.88 27.66
C ASN A 402 -3.93 -7.12 26.14
N LEU A 403 -3.89 -8.38 25.74
CA LEU A 403 -3.78 -8.76 24.34
C LEU A 403 -5.17 -8.96 23.76
N ARG A 404 -5.45 -8.29 22.64
CA ARG A 404 -6.71 -8.43 21.91
C ARG A 404 -6.45 -9.07 20.55
N PHE A 405 -7.16 -10.16 20.29
CA PHE A 405 -7.17 -10.81 18.99
C PHE A 405 -8.53 -10.61 18.34
N GLU A 406 -8.50 -10.25 17.07
CA GLU A 406 -9.67 -10.20 16.22
C GLU A 406 -9.60 -11.35 15.23
N VAL A 407 -10.68 -12.12 15.14
CA VAL A 407 -10.78 -13.32 14.32
C VAL A 407 -11.99 -13.22 13.40
N SER A 408 -11.76 -13.40 12.11
CA SER A 408 -12.81 -13.48 11.09
C SER A 408 -12.92 -14.91 10.58
N LEU A 409 -14.14 -15.44 10.62
CA LEU A 409 -14.48 -16.79 10.20
C LEU A 409 -15.70 -16.73 9.26
N PRO A 410 -15.79 -17.64 8.28
CA PRO A 410 -17.02 -17.79 7.49
C PRO A 410 -18.25 -18.13 8.34
N ASP A 411 -18.05 -18.87 9.43
CA ASP A 411 -19.07 -19.22 10.42
C ASP A 411 -18.46 -19.07 11.82
N LEU A 412 -18.93 -18.06 12.58
CA LEU A 412 -18.42 -17.74 13.91
C LEU A 412 -18.88 -18.77 14.96
N ASP A 413 -20.05 -19.38 14.78
CA ASP A 413 -20.64 -20.31 15.74
C ASP A 413 -19.93 -21.68 15.72
N ALA A 414 -19.10 -21.91 14.71
CA ALA A 414 -18.25 -23.09 14.60
C ALA A 414 -16.95 -23.02 15.42
N ALA A 415 -16.69 -21.89 16.10
CA ALA A 415 -15.55 -21.74 17.00
C ALA A 415 -15.86 -22.30 18.41
N ASP A 416 -14.88 -22.97 19.01
CA ASP A 416 -14.93 -23.44 20.40
C ASP A 416 -13.70 -22.90 21.16
N ILE A 417 -13.94 -21.91 22.01
CA ILE A 417 -12.90 -21.13 22.70
C ILE A 417 -12.93 -21.47 24.18
N ASN A 418 -11.85 -22.09 24.66
CA ASN A 418 -11.66 -22.45 26.06
C ASN A 418 -10.32 -21.89 26.57
N PRO A 419 -10.16 -21.75 27.91
CA PRO A 419 -8.85 -21.50 28.49
C PRO A 419 -7.83 -22.54 28.01
N GLY A 420 -6.71 -22.07 27.45
CA GLY A 420 -5.64 -22.93 26.95
C GLY A 420 -5.86 -23.55 25.56
N ARG A 421 -7.04 -23.39 24.94
CA ARG A 421 -7.35 -24.01 23.65
C ARG A 421 -8.41 -23.27 22.85
N TRP A 422 -8.07 -22.82 21.65
CA TRP A 422 -8.99 -22.22 20.68
C TRP A 422 -9.12 -23.12 19.47
N VAL A 423 -10.34 -23.57 19.19
CA VAL A 423 -10.65 -24.41 18.04
C VAL A 423 -11.47 -23.60 17.05
N PHE A 424 -11.00 -23.56 15.81
CA PHE A 424 -11.69 -22.96 14.68
C PHE A 424 -11.91 -24.01 13.59
N PRO A 425 -12.78 -23.74 12.60
CA PRO A 425 -12.83 -24.54 11.38
C PRO A 425 -11.44 -24.63 10.73
N GLY A 426 -10.91 -25.86 10.60
CA GLY A 426 -9.62 -26.13 9.96
C GLY A 426 -8.36 -25.78 10.76
N LEU A 427 -8.49 -25.23 11.98
CA LEU A 427 -7.35 -24.76 12.76
C LEU A 427 -7.55 -24.96 14.27
N GLU A 428 -6.48 -25.26 14.99
CA GLU A 428 -6.43 -25.25 16.44
C GLU A 428 -5.24 -24.42 16.93
N ILE A 429 -5.44 -23.66 18.00
CA ILE A 429 -4.39 -22.95 18.72
C ILE A 429 -4.41 -23.41 20.17
N SER A 430 -3.27 -23.92 20.65
CA SER A 430 -3.08 -24.30 22.05
C SER A 430 -2.11 -23.34 22.74
N LEU A 431 -2.40 -23.02 23.99
CA LEU A 431 -1.68 -22.05 24.80
C LEU A 431 -1.75 -22.47 26.28
N LEU A 432 -1.03 -21.79 27.17
CA LEU A 432 -1.24 -21.96 28.60
C LEU A 432 -2.67 -21.53 28.99
N GLU A 433 -3.21 -22.08 30.06
CA GLU A 433 -4.55 -21.75 30.53
C GLU A 433 -4.61 -20.29 31.00
N TYR A 434 -5.20 -19.44 30.16
CA TYR A 434 -5.56 -18.06 30.46
C TYR A 434 -7.07 -17.91 30.31
N GLU A 435 -7.68 -17.13 31.21
CA GLU A 435 -9.07 -16.68 31.02
C GLU A 435 -9.17 -15.86 29.74
N VAL A 436 -10.20 -16.15 28.94
CA VAL A 436 -10.43 -15.49 27.65
C VAL A 436 -11.78 -14.79 27.73
N ASN A 437 -11.76 -13.46 27.66
CA ASN A 437 -12.99 -12.70 27.49
C ASN A 437 -13.38 -12.74 26.01
N LEU A 438 -14.55 -13.30 25.73
CA LEU A 438 -15.10 -13.48 24.39
C LEU A 438 -16.18 -12.44 24.11
N ALA A 439 -16.11 -11.81 22.93
CA ALA A 439 -17.22 -11.06 22.36
C ALA A 439 -17.41 -11.46 20.90
N GLN A 440 -18.65 -11.50 20.44
CA GLN A 440 -19.02 -11.85 19.06
C GLN A 440 -19.89 -10.74 18.49
N GLU A 441 -19.39 -10.07 17.45
CA GLU A 441 -20.10 -9.07 16.66
C GLU A 441 -20.04 -9.49 15.18
N GLU A 442 -19.54 -8.62 14.28
CA GLU A 442 -19.15 -9.01 12.93
C GLU A 442 -17.95 -9.97 12.93
N HIS A 443 -17.09 -9.85 13.94
CA HIS A 443 -15.92 -10.71 14.17
C HIS A 443 -15.94 -11.29 15.59
N LEU A 444 -15.14 -12.32 15.80
CA LEU A 444 -14.88 -12.88 17.13
C LEU A 444 -13.71 -12.11 17.77
N TRP A 445 -13.90 -11.67 19.00
CA TRP A 445 -12.91 -10.92 19.77
C TRP A 445 -12.46 -11.75 20.97
N LEU A 446 -11.16 -12.05 21.03
CA LEU A 446 -10.54 -12.76 22.14
C LEU A 446 -9.66 -11.79 22.91
N GLN A 447 -9.89 -11.67 24.21
CA GLN A 447 -9.12 -10.78 25.06
C GLN A 447 -8.50 -11.53 26.24
N LEU A 448 -7.18 -11.37 26.42
CA LEU A 448 -6.37 -12.06 27.41
C LEU A 448 -5.59 -11.07 28.27
N GLU A 449 -5.59 -11.30 29.58
CA GLU A 449 -4.64 -10.67 30.49
C GLU A 449 -3.43 -11.59 30.69
N VAL A 450 -2.29 -11.17 30.16
CA VAL A 450 -1.04 -11.94 30.19
C VAL A 450 -0.07 -11.25 31.15
N PRO A 451 0.54 -11.96 32.11
CA PRO A 451 1.56 -11.40 32.98
C PRO A 451 2.85 -11.08 32.21
N GLU A 452 3.82 -10.46 32.89
CA GLU A 452 5.18 -10.35 32.35
C GLU A 452 5.75 -11.74 32.03
N GLY A 453 6.36 -11.90 30.86
CA GLY A 453 6.94 -13.16 30.41
C GLY A 453 6.57 -13.51 28.96
N GLU A 454 6.58 -14.80 28.65
CA GLU A 454 6.28 -15.31 27.32
C GLU A 454 4.90 -15.97 27.28
N LEU A 455 4.10 -15.59 26.29
CA LEU A 455 2.92 -16.34 25.84
C LEU A 455 3.31 -17.12 24.58
N ILE A 456 3.08 -18.43 24.60
CA ILE A 456 3.33 -19.33 23.47
C ILE A 456 1.99 -19.80 22.91
N LEU A 457 1.77 -19.59 21.62
CA LEU A 457 0.64 -20.13 20.88
C LEU A 457 1.16 -21.19 19.91
N ASN A 458 0.73 -22.44 20.07
CA ASN A 458 1.04 -23.53 19.14
C ASN A 458 -0.15 -23.76 18.22
N VAL A 459 0.07 -23.50 16.94
CA VAL A 459 -0.92 -23.63 15.88
C VAL A 459 -0.86 -25.05 15.32
N ALA A 460 -2.01 -25.62 14.98
CA ALA A 460 -2.09 -26.90 14.30
C ALA A 460 -3.21 -26.88 13.26
N GLU A 461 -2.93 -27.41 12.07
CA GLU A 461 -3.99 -27.68 11.09
C GLU A 461 -4.91 -28.78 11.62
N LYS A 462 -6.22 -28.57 11.48
CA LYS A 462 -7.20 -29.64 11.67
C LYS A 462 -7.62 -30.18 10.31
N SER A 463 -7.59 -31.50 10.18
CA SER A 463 -8.33 -32.17 9.10
C SER A 463 -9.81 -31.84 9.25
N THR A 464 -10.36 -31.10 8.29
CA THR A 464 -11.80 -30.81 8.15
C THR A 464 -12.63 -32.08 8.05
#